data_AF-A0A2P6QP67-F1
#
_entry.id   AF-A0A2P6QP67-F1
#
_cell.length_a   1.000
_cell.length_b   1.000
_cell.length_c   1.000
_cell.angle_alpha   90.00
_cell.angle_beta   90.00
_cell.angle_gamma   90.00
#
_symmetry.space_group_name_H-M   'P 1'
#
loop_
_entity.id
_entity.type
_entity.pdbx_description
1 polymer ?
#
loop_
_entity_poly.entity_id
_entity_poly.type
_entity_poly.pdbx_seq_one_letter_code
_entity_poly.pdbx_strand_id
1 'polypeptide(L)' 'MLSISFKKKIYEVYRHLQDTLQVCLISATLPNEILEMTNKFMTDPIRILVKRDELTLEGIKQFFVAVEKED' A
#
# COMPACT_ATOMS: atom_id res chain seq x y z
N MET A 1 4.81 4.06 -3.08
CA MET A 1 3.46 4.60 -3.37
C MET A 1 2.79 5.16 -2.12
N LEU A 2 2.90 4.52 -0.96
CA LEU A 2 2.59 5.13 0.35
C LEU A 2 3.88 5.34 1.15
N SER A 3 4.70 6.32 0.75
CA SER A 3 5.87 6.71 1.55
C SER A 3 5.42 7.44 2.82
N ILE A 4 6.32 7.53 3.81
CA ILE A 4 6.10 8.32 5.04
C ILE A 4 5.68 9.77 4.70
N SER A 5 6.28 10.36 3.67
CA SER A 5 5.95 11.69 3.17
C SER A 5 4.54 11.78 2.56
N PHE A 6 4.03 10.70 1.98
CA PHE A 6 2.68 10.65 1.40
C PHE A 6 1.60 10.53 2.48
N LYS A 7 1.88 9.81 3.58
CA LYS A 7 0.98 9.69 4.74
C LYS A 7 0.54 11.05 5.28
N LYS A 8 1.47 11.99 5.49
CA LYS A 8 1.14 13.33 6.00
C LYS A 8 0.13 14.06 5.09
N LYS A 9 0.29 13.94 3.77
CA LYS A 9 -0.61 14.55 2.79
C LYS A 9 -2.01 13.95 2.84
N ILE A 10 -2.13 12.63 3.01
CA ILE A 10 -3.43 11.96 3.18
C ILE A 10 -4.14 12.49 4.42
N TYR A 11 -3.43 12.62 5.56
CA TYR A 11 -3.99 13.19 6.79
C TYR A 11 -4.47 14.64 6.60
N GLU A 12 -3.70 15.46 5.89
CA GLU A 12 -4.06 16.85 5.61
C GLU A 12 -5.32 16.97 4.75
N VAL A 13 -5.55 16.05 3.80
CA VAL A 13 -6.79 16.04 3.02
C VAL A 13 -7.95 15.48 3.86
N TYR A 14 -7.74 14.33 4.50
CA TYR A 14 -8.79 13.59 5.21
C TYR A 14 -9.48 14.41 6.31
N ARG A 15 -8.72 15.23 7.06
CA ARG A 15 -9.25 16.09 8.14
C ARG A 15 -10.23 17.18 7.68
N HIS A 16 -10.35 17.42 6.38
CA HIS A 16 -11.29 18.39 5.80
C HIS A 16 -12.53 17.71 5.21
N LEU A 17 -12.63 16.38 5.32
CA LEU A 17 -13.74 15.59 4.79
C LEU A 17 -14.75 15.30 5.90
N GLN A 18 -15.97 14.96 5.49
CA GLN A 18 -17.07 14.61 6.40
C GLN A 18 -16.82 13.27 7.12
N ASP A 19 -17.29 13.15 8.36
CA ASP A 19 -17.11 11.95 9.19
C ASP A 19 -17.79 10.69 8.63
N THR A 20 -18.79 10.86 7.76
CA THR A 20 -19.54 9.78 7.10
C THR A 20 -18.92 9.32 5.78
N LEU A 21 -17.73 9.81 5.44
CA LEU A 21 -17.06 9.47 4.18
C LEU A 21 -16.70 7.99 4.13
N GLN A 22 -17.06 7.32 3.03
CA GLN A 22 -16.56 6.00 2.70
C GLN A 22 -15.14 6.10 2.11
N VAL A 23 -14.19 5.35 2.66
CA VAL A 23 -12.81 5.29 2.18
C VAL A 23 -12.51 3.92 1.60
N CYS A 24 -11.99 3.91 0.36
CA CYS A 24 -11.51 2.70 -0.32
C CYS A 24 -10.00 2.80 -0.54
N LEU A 25 -9.26 1.74 -0.24
CA LEU A 25 -7.82 1.65 -0.48
C LEU A 25 -7.52 0.49 -1.43
N ILE A 26 -6.78 0.78 -2.50
CA ILE A 26 -6.38 -0.17 -3.52
C ILE A 26 -4.86 -0.18 -3.61
N SER A 27 -4.24 -1.35 -3.49
CA SER A 27 -2.80 -1.53 -3.64
C SER A 27 -2.46 -2.96 -4.05
N ALA A 28 -1.43 -3.14 -4.86
CA ALA A 28 -0.88 -4.45 -5.19
C ALA A 28 -0.10 -5.05 -4.01
N THR A 29 0.49 -4.20 -3.15
CA THR A 29 1.20 -4.62 -1.94
C THR A 29 0.70 -3.84 -0.72
N LEU A 30 0.44 -4.56 0.37
CA LEU A 30 -0.05 -3.98 1.63
C LEU A 30 0.84 -4.42 2.79
N PRO A 31 1.94 -3.70 3.07
CA PRO A 31 2.74 -3.98 4.26
C PRO A 31 1.96 -3.63 5.53
N ASN A 32 2.33 -4.26 6.65
CA ASN A 32 1.60 -4.15 7.92
C ASN A 32 1.43 -2.69 8.41
N GLU A 33 2.42 -1.82 8.20
CA GLU A 33 2.34 -0.40 8.57
C GLU A 33 1.17 0.33 7.89
N ILE A 34 0.85 -0.04 6.64
CA ILE A 34 -0.27 0.54 5.89
C ILE A 34 -1.60 -0.01 6.41
N LEU A 35 -1.66 -1.29 6.77
CA LEU A 35 -2.85 -1.89 7.37
C LEU A 35 -3.18 -1.24 8.72
N GLU A 36 -2.18 -0.97 9.56
CA GLU A 36 -2.40 -0.25 10.82
C GLU A 36 -2.91 1.17 10.59
N MET A 37 -2.44 1.82 9.52
CA MET A 37 -2.88 3.15 9.16
C MET A 37 -4.37 3.18 8.74
N THR A 38 -4.86 2.14 8.05
CA THR A 38 -6.28 2.06 7.64
C THR A 38 -7.24 2.09 8.83
N ASN A 39 -6.84 1.59 10.00
CA ASN A 39 -7.67 1.63 11.20
C ASN A 39 -7.97 3.06 11.69
N LYS A 40 -7.24 4.08 11.20
CA LYS A 40 -7.40 5.48 11.64
C LYS A 40 -8.36 6.29 10.77
N PHE A 41 -8.67 5.84 9.57
CA PHE A 41 -9.50 6.59 8.61
C PHE A 41 -10.52 5.71 7.88
N MET A 42 -10.66 4.44 8.28
CA MET A 42 -11.71 3.54 7.82
C MET A 42 -12.50 3.04 9.04
N THR A 43 -13.81 2.94 8.87
CA THR A 43 -14.72 2.36 9.86
C THR A 43 -15.15 0.99 9.36
N ASP A 44 -14.84 -0.06 10.14
CA ASP A 44 -15.18 -1.47 9.84
C ASP A 44 -14.96 -1.90 8.38
N PRO A 45 -13.70 -1.83 7.86
CA PRO A 45 -13.45 -2.07 6.44
C PRO A 45 -13.49 -3.57 6.09
N ILE A 46 -14.12 -3.88 4.96
CA ILE A 46 -14.00 -5.20 4.31
C ILE A 46 -12.59 -5.35 3.74
N ARG A 47 -11.92 -6.46 4.07
CA ARG A 47 -10.54 -6.74 3.63
C ARG A 47 -10.54 -7.86 2.59
N ILE A 48 -10.12 -7.53 1.37
CA ILE A 48 -9.90 -8.48 0.28
C ILE A 48 -8.38 -8.58 0.08
N LEU A 49 -7.77 -9.64 0.62
CA LEU A 49 -6.32 -9.85 0.60
C LEU A 49 -5.97 -11.11 -0.20
N VAL A 50 -4.96 -11.01 -1.04
CA VAL A 50 -4.37 -12.17 -1.76
C VAL A 50 -3.17 -12.68 -0.95
N LYS A 51 -2.99 -14.00 -0.86
CA LYS A 51 -1.87 -14.60 -0.13
C LYS A 51 -0.53 -14.27 -0.81
N ARG A 52 0.53 -14.15 -0.01
CA ARG A 52 1.89 -13.84 -0.50
C ARG A 52 2.47 -14.90 -1.44
N ASP A 53 2.01 -16.14 -1.34
CA ASP A 53 2.59 -17.25 -2.11
C ASP A 53 2.24 -17.20 -3.61
N GLU A 54 1.30 -16.33 -4.01
CA GLU A 54 0.87 -16.12 -5.40
C GLU A 54 1.41 -14.80 -6.01
N LEU A 55 2.33 -14.10 -5.32
CA LEU A 55 2.75 -12.75 -5.73
C LEU A 55 3.75 -12.74 -6.90
N THR A 56 4.43 -13.86 -7.16
CA THR A 56 5.15 -13.99 -8.42
C THR A 56 4.12 -14.12 -9.52
N LEU A 57 3.99 -13.08 -10.33
CA LEU A 57 3.13 -13.09 -11.50
C LEU A 57 3.50 -14.30 -12.36
N GLU A 58 2.69 -15.36 -12.31
CA GLU A 58 2.81 -16.56 -13.14
C GLU A 58 2.75 -16.09 -14.61
N GLY A 59 3.92 -15.87 -15.21
CA GLY A 59 4.04 -15.31 -16.56
C GLY A 59 5.09 -14.22 -16.74
N ILE A 60 5.63 -13.62 -15.66
CA ILE A 60 6.72 -12.65 -15.78
C ILE A 60 8.06 -13.33 -15.58
N LYS A 61 8.82 -13.44 -16.68
CA LYS A 61 10.23 -13.86 -16.64
C LYS A 61 11.06 -12.74 -16.02
N GLN A 62 11.66 -13.01 -14.88
CA GLN A 62 12.52 -12.09 -14.16
C GLN A 62 13.98 -12.46 -14.41
N PHE A 63 14.81 -11.48 -14.76
CA PHE A 63 16.25 -11.65 -15.00
C PHE A 63 17.02 -10.61 -14.19
N PHE A 64 18.26 -10.92 -13.83
CA PHE A 64 19.18 -9.96 -13.22
C PHE A 64 20.55 -10.09 -13.88
N VAL A 65 21.33 -9.00 -13.87
CA VAL A 65 22.74 -8.98 -14.27
C VAL A 65 23.53 -8.46 -13.09
N ALA A 66 24.43 -9.28 -12.56
CA ALA A 66 25.37 -8.84 -11.54
C ALA A 66 26.46 -8.00 -12.23
N VAL A 67 26.56 -6.73 -11.87
CA VAL A 67 27.62 -5.84 -12.34
C VAL A 67 28.64 -5.65 -11.22
N GLU A 68 29.92 -5.60 -11.57
CA GLU A 68 30.99 -5.24 -10.64
C GLU A 68 30.94 -3.74 -10.32
N LYS A 69 31.59 -3.34 -9.24
CA LYS A 69 31.66 -1.94 -8.82
C LYS A 69 32.59 -1.18 -9.76
N GLU A 70 32.18 -0.01 -10.25
CA GLU A 70 33.10 0.90 -10.96
C GLU A 70 34.21 1.36 -9.99
N ASP A 71 35.47 1.31 -10.45
CA ASP A 71 36.66 1.84 -9.76
C ASP A 71 36.67 3.37 -9.70
#